data_AF-A0AA95GHG5-F1
#
_entry.id   AF-A0AA95GHG5-F1
#
_cell.length_a   1.000
_cell.length_b   1.000
_cell.length_c   1.000
_cell.angle_alpha   90.00
_cell.angle_beta   90.00
_cell.angle_gamma   90.00
#
_symmetry.space_group_name_H-M   'P 1'
#
loop_
_entity.id
_entity.type
_entity.pdbx_description
1 polymer ?
#
loop_
_entity_poly.entity_id
_entity_poly.type
_entity_poly.pdbx_seq_one_letter_code
_entity_poly.pdbx_strand_id
1 'polypeptide(L)'
;MQIQIKDIKCGDVFYAVKIDGEFPLFNKFIALSQPTEKQVKVKKYKNGYSTTLQSRWYILFDDYLSAKNYWIKNYLNKQITKTMEHVVYLQNQVKKLNNQDDLE
;
A
#
# COMPACT_ATOMS: atom_id res chain seq x y z
N MET A 1 -9.34 6.06 -11.00
CA MET A 1 -9.28 7.09 -9.93
C MET A 1 -9.22 6.41 -8.55
N GLN A 2 -8.57 7.00 -7.54
CA GLN A 2 -8.65 6.46 -6.17
C GLN A 2 -9.99 6.89 -5.54
N ILE A 3 -10.70 5.96 -4.90
CA ILE A 3 -12.00 6.23 -4.27
C ILE A 3 -11.94 6.08 -2.75
N GLN A 4 -12.72 6.88 -2.02
CA GLN A 4 -12.83 6.74 -0.58
C GLN A 4 -13.94 5.75 -0.22
N ILE A 5 -13.82 5.08 0.93
CA ILE A 5 -14.84 4.11 1.39
C ILE A 5 -16.24 4.74 1.43
N LYS A 6 -16.32 6.01 1.86
CA LYS A 6 -17.59 6.74 1.97
C LYS A 6 -18.30 6.95 0.63
N ASP A 7 -17.57 6.85 -0.48
CA ASP A 7 -18.09 7.09 -1.83
C ASP A 7 -18.58 5.79 -2.48
N ILE A 8 -18.31 4.63 -1.88
CA ILE A 8 -18.71 3.31 -2.37
C ILE A 8 -20.16 3.03 -1.97
N LYS A 9 -21.01 2.76 -2.96
CA LYS A 9 -22.42 2.42 -2.75
C LYS A 9 -22.65 0.92 -2.82
N CYS A 10 -23.74 0.46 -2.22
CA CYS A 10 -24.16 -0.93 -2.35
C CYS A 10 -24.36 -1.30 -3.83
N GLY A 11 -23.80 -2.44 -4.24
CA GLY A 11 -23.81 -2.93 -5.62
C GLY A 11 -22.58 -2.51 -6.42
N ASP A 12 -21.81 -1.52 -5.96
CA ASP A 12 -20.64 -1.04 -6.70
C ASP A 12 -19.55 -2.12 -6.74
N VAL A 13 -18.94 -2.22 -7.92
CA VAL A 13 -17.77 -3.05 -8.14
C VAL A 13 -16.54 -2.16 -8.07
N PHE A 14 -15.57 -2.53 -7.23
CA PHE A 14 -14.31 -1.81 -7.12
C PHE A 14 -13.12 -2.77 -7.00
N TYR A 15 -11.94 -2.24 -7.26
CA TYR A 15 -10.68 -2.98 -7.17
C TYR A 15 -9.86 -2.46 -6.00
N ALA A 16 -9.20 -3.35 -5.28
CA ALA A 16 -8.27 -2.95 -4.24
C ALA A 16 -6.88 -3.55 -4.47
N VAL A 17 -5.88 -2.78 -4.10
CA VAL A 17 -4.48 -3.18 -4.07
C VAL A 17 -4.04 -3.27 -2.62
N LYS A 18 -3.50 -4.42 -2.21
CA LYS A 18 -2.90 -4.59 -0.89
C LYS A 18 -1.57 -3.81 -0.82
N ILE A 19 -1.43 -2.98 0.21
CA ILE A 19 -0.25 -2.12 0.44
C ILE A 19 0.88 -2.91 1.12
N ASP A 20 0.56 -4.06 1.71
CA ASP A 20 1.48 -4.89 2.49
C ASP A 20 1.66 -6.28 1.86
N GLY A 21 2.79 -6.46 1.15
CA GLY A 21 3.19 -7.70 0.47
C GLY A 21 4.23 -7.47 -0.63
N GLU A 22 4.97 -8.52 -1.01
CA GLU A 22 5.95 -8.49 -2.11
C GLU A 22 5.30 -8.69 -3.48
N PHE A 23 4.16 -9.40 -3.54
CA PHE A 23 3.47 -9.71 -4.78
C PHE A 23 2.14 -8.94 -4.90
N PRO A 24 1.79 -8.48 -6.11
CA PRO A 24 0.55 -7.74 -6.33
C PRO A 24 -0.66 -8.65 -6.08
N LEU A 25 -1.45 -8.30 -5.07
CA LEU A 25 -2.76 -8.88 -4.84
C LEU A 25 -3.83 -7.87 -5.26
N PHE A 26 -4.34 -8.08 -6.47
CA PHE A 26 -5.51 -7.37 -6.98
C PHE A 26 -6.76 -8.13 -6.56
N ASN A 27 -7.58 -7.49 -5.75
CA ASN A 27 -8.84 -8.07 -5.31
C ASN A 27 -10.00 -7.27 -5.89
N LYS A 28 -10.90 -7.97 -6.57
CA LYS A 28 -12.20 -7.42 -6.98
C LYS A 28 -13.17 -7.55 -5.83
N PHE A 29 -13.84 -6.46 -5.49
CA PHE A 29 -14.86 -6.42 -4.47
C PHE A 29 -16.19 -6.00 -5.07
N ILE A 30 -17.26 -6.54 -4.50
CA ILE A 30 -18.62 -6.09 -4.72
C ILE A 30 -19.09 -5.55 -3.38
N ALA A 31 -19.50 -4.29 -3.35
CA ALA A 31 -20.05 -3.66 -2.17
C ALA A 31 -21.41 -4.29 -1.86
N LEU A 32 -21.50 -4.99 -0.73
CA LEU A 32 -22.74 -5.64 -0.31
C LEU A 32 -23.57 -4.66 0.53
N SER A 33 -24.90 -4.85 0.50
CA SER A 33 -25.85 -4.09 1.34
C SER A 33 -25.66 -4.35 2.83
N GLN A 34 -25.17 -5.55 3.16
CA GLN A 34 -24.78 -5.94 4.50
C GLN A 34 -23.29 -6.29 4.50
N PRO A 35 -22.45 -5.55 5.24
CA PRO A 35 -21.05 -5.90 5.36
C PRO A 35 -20.90 -7.25 6.08
N THR A 36 -20.22 -8.21 5.47
CA THR A 36 -19.93 -9.49 6.12
C THR A 36 -18.86 -9.33 7.21
N GLU A 37 -18.82 -10.22 8.21
CA GLU A 37 -17.80 -10.21 9.28
C GLU A 37 -16.36 -10.28 8.74
N LYS A 38 -16.17 -10.85 7.54
CA LYS A 38 -14.88 -10.88 6.84
C LYS A 38 -14.47 -9.53 6.24
N GLN A 39 -15.40 -8.58 6.11
CA GLN A 39 -15.19 -7.28 5.48
C GLN A 39 -15.15 -6.10 6.50
N VAL A 40 -15.58 -6.31 7.75
CA VAL A 40 -15.66 -5.24 8.75
C VAL A 40 -15.09 -5.70 10.09
N LYS A 41 -14.06 -5.00 10.58
CA LYS A 41 -13.65 -5.11 11.98
C LYS A 41 -14.40 -4.04 12.78
N VAL A 42 -15.40 -4.47 13.53
CA VAL A 42 -16.22 -3.58 14.37
C VAL A 42 -15.40 -3.18 15.60
N LYS A 43 -15.17 -1.87 15.80
CA LYS A 43 -14.63 -1.32 17.06
C LYS A 43 -15.75 -0.65 17.85
N LYS A 44 -15.89 -1.06 19.12
CA LYS A 44 -16.84 -0.46 20.06
C LYS A 44 -16.23 0.80 20.68
N TYR A 45 -16.98 1.90 20.68
CA TYR A 45 -16.64 3.15 21.37
C TYR A 45 -17.70 3.49 22.42
N LYS A 46 -17.40 4.45 23.32
CA LYS A 46 -18.31 4.88 24.41
C LYS A 46 -19.70 5.31 23.91
N ASN A 47 -19.81 5.83 22.68
CA ASN A 47 -21.04 6.40 22.11
C ASN A 47 -21.52 5.70 20.82
N GLY A 48 -21.14 4.44 20.58
CA GLY A 48 -21.66 3.68 19.43
C GLY A 48 -20.65 2.74 18.77
N TYR A 49 -21.01 2.23 17.59
CA TYR A 49 -20.19 1.35 16.76
C TYR A 49 -19.78 2.10 15.49
N SER A 50 -18.50 2.11 15.13
CA SER A 50 -18.05 2.57 13.82
C SER A 50 -17.71 1.37 12.92
N THR A 51 -18.46 1.21 11.85
CA THR A 51 -18.17 0.28 10.74
C THR A 51 -17.02 0.84 9.93
N THR A 52 -15.81 0.33 10.15
CA THR A 52 -14.66 0.63 9.29
C THR A 52 -14.38 -0.63 8.49
N LEU A 53 -14.68 -0.61 7.18
CA LEU A 53 -13.98 -1.47 6.22
C LEU A 53 -12.48 -1.28 6.51
N GLN A 54 -11.75 -2.35 6.77
CA GLN A 54 -10.37 -2.24 7.24
C GLN A 54 -9.46 -1.83 6.06
N SER A 55 -9.54 -0.56 5.64
CA SER A 55 -8.79 0.05 4.53
C SER A 55 -7.35 0.37 4.86
N ARG A 56 -6.90 0.15 6.10
CA ARG A 56 -5.53 0.50 6.49
C ARG A 56 -4.47 -0.16 5.61
N TRP A 57 -4.80 -1.29 4.99
CA TRP A 57 -3.91 -2.07 4.14
C TRP A 57 -4.28 -2.06 2.66
N TYR A 58 -5.28 -1.27 2.25
CA TYR A 58 -5.81 -1.31 0.89
C TYR A 58 -6.03 0.08 0.31
N ILE A 59 -5.62 0.26 -0.95
CA ILE A 59 -6.00 1.42 -1.77
C ILE A 59 -7.09 0.96 -2.72
N LEU A 60 -8.19 1.71 -2.78
CA LEU A 60 -9.40 1.38 -3.54
C LEU A 60 -9.45 2.19 -4.84
N PHE A 61 -9.85 1.54 -5.93
CA PHE A 61 -9.96 2.11 -7.26
C PHE A 61 -11.31 1.73 -7.89
N ASP A 62 -11.89 2.67 -8.62
CA ASP A 62 -13.09 2.47 -9.43
C ASP A 62 -12.84 1.63 -10.69
N ASP A 63 -11.60 1.58 -11.19
CA ASP A 63 -11.22 0.78 -12.36
C ASP A 63 -9.91 -0.01 -12.17
N TYR A 64 -9.80 -1.14 -12.89
CA TYR A 64 -8.67 -2.07 -12.80
C TYR A 64 -7.36 -1.49 -13.35
N LEU A 65 -7.41 -0.69 -14.42
CA LEU A 65 -6.22 -0.13 -15.06
C LEU A 65 -5.54 0.91 -14.14
N SER A 66 -6.33 1.77 -13.50
CA SER A 66 -5.88 2.69 -12.45
C SER A 66 -5.20 1.95 -11.30
N ALA A 67 -5.82 0.87 -10.82
CA ALA A 67 -5.25 0.06 -9.74
C ALA A 67 -3.87 -0.50 -10.12
N LYS A 68 -3.77 -1.07 -11.33
CA LYS A 68 -2.52 -1.62 -11.86
C LYS A 68 -1.43 -0.56 -12.00
N ASN A 69 -1.75 0.56 -12.64
CA ASN A 69 -0.78 1.63 -12.89
C ASN A 69 -0.26 2.25 -11.59
N TYR A 70 -1.14 2.48 -10.61
CA TYR A 70 -0.74 3.02 -9.32
C TYR A 70 0.21 2.09 -8.57
N TRP A 71 -0.08 0.78 -8.55
CA TRP A 71 0.78 -0.20 -7.90
C TRP A 71 2.17 -0.26 -8.55
N ILE A 72 2.23 -0.34 -9.89
CA ILE A 72 3.51 -0.37 -10.63
C ILE A 72 4.36 0.83 -10.24
N LYS A 73 3.76 2.04 -10.23
CA LYS A 73 4.47 3.27 -9.84
C LYS A 73 5.03 3.19 -8.42
N ASN A 74 4.23 2.74 -7.45
CA ASN A 74 4.67 2.65 -6.05
C ASN A 74 5.78 1.60 -5.87
N TYR A 75 5.66 0.44 -6.52
CA TYR A 75 6.68 -0.61 -6.48
C TYR A 75 8.02 -0.13 -7.05
N LEU A 76 7.99 0.52 -8.22
CA LEU A 76 9.20 1.10 -8.83
C LEU A 76 9.85 2.13 -7.93
N ASN A 77 9.07 3.02 -7.30
CA ASN A 77 9.60 4.00 -6.36
C ASN A 77 10.33 3.32 -5.19
N LYS A 78 9.74 2.28 -4.59
CA LYS A 78 10.37 1.53 -3.50
C LYS A 78 11.69 0.88 -3.92
N GLN A 79 11.75 0.34 -5.14
CA GLN A 79 12.98 -0.23 -5.70
C GLN A 79 14.05 0.85 -5.90
N ILE A 80 13.68 1.99 -6.48
CA ILE A 80 14.59 3.14 -6.65
C ILE A 80 15.15 3.58 -5.30
N THR A 81 14.30 3.75 -4.27
CA THR A 81 14.74 4.11 -2.92
C THR A 81 15.75 3.10 -2.37
N LYS A 82 15.47 1.80 -2.44
CA LYS A 82 16.40 0.75 -2.00
C LYS A 82 17.73 0.80 -2.77
N THR A 83 17.70 0.99 -4.09
CA THR A 83 18.91 1.11 -4.90
C THR A 83 19.73 2.33 -4.47
N MET A 84 19.08 3.47 -4.22
CA MET A 84 19.77 4.69 -3.75
C MET A 84 20.41 4.49 -2.38
N GLU A 85 19.70 3.85 -1.44
CA GLU A 85 20.24 3.50 -0.12
C GLU A 85 21.49 2.63 -0.24
N HIS A 86 21.47 1.64 -1.14
CA HIS A 86 22.61 0.77 -1.39
C HIS A 86 23.80 1.53 -2.00
N VAL A 87 23.57 2.43 -2.96
CA VAL A 87 24.62 3.28 -3.53
C VAL A 87 25.29 4.13 -2.45
N VAL A 88 24.49 4.77 -1.57
CA VAL A 88 25.02 5.58 -0.46
C VAL A 88 25.84 4.72 0.51
N TYR A 89 25.36 3.51 0.82
CA TYR A 89 26.11 2.57 1.65
C TYR A 89 27.47 2.23 1.04
N LEU A 90 27.52 1.90 -0.25
CA LEU A 90 28.77 1.58 -0.95
C LEU A 90 29.73 2.77 -1.00
N GLN A 91 29.22 3.98 -1.27
CA GLN A 91 30.03 5.20 -1.23
C GLN A 91 30.68 5.43 0.14
N ASN A 92 29.95 5.15 1.22
CA ASN A 92 30.49 5.25 2.58
C ASN A 92 31.55 4.19 2.87
N GLN A 93 31.41 2.97 2.32
CA GLN A 93 32.43 1.93 2.45
C GLN A 93 33.72 2.32 1.71
N VAL A 94 33.61 2.85 0.49
CA VAL A 94 34.78 3.34 -0.28
C VAL A 94 35.51 4.47 0.47
N LYS A 95 34.78 5.44 1.03
CA LYS A 95 35.40 6.51 1.84
C LYS A 95 36.15 5.98 3.06
N LYS A 96 35.61 4.96 3.74
CA LYS A 96 36.28 4.35 4.89
C LYS A 96 37.59 3.69 4.51
N LEU A 97 37.60 2.97 3.38
CA LEU A 97 38.82 2.32 2.86
C LEU A 97 39.88 3.37 2.48
N ASN A 98 39.51 4.40 1.72
CA ASN A 98 40.46 5.44 1.33
C ASN A 98 41.08 6.17 2.53
N ASN A 99 40.32 6.39 3.62
CA ASN A 99 40.86 7.00 4.83
C ASN A 99 41.73 6.06 5.69
N GLN A 100 41.70 4.75 5.42
CA GLN A 100 42.58 3.77 6.08
C GLN A 100 43.93 3.66 5.36
N ASP A 101 43.95 3.84 4.03
CA ASP A 101 45.17 3.79 3.22
C ASP A 101 46.08 5.04 3.38
N ASP A 102 45.53 6.16 3.87
CA ASP A 102 46.28 7.40 4.15
C ASP A 102 47.03 7.41 5.51
N LEU A 103 46.99 6.30 6.27
CA LEU A 103 47.62 6.17 7.60
C LEU A 103 48.87 5.27 7.64
N GLU A 104 49.37 4.80 6.49
CA GLU A 104 50.70 4.17 6.33
C GLU A 104 51.73 5.17 5.77
#